data_AF-A0A1I4P8I6-F1
#
_entry.id   AF-A0A1I4P8I6-F1
#
_cell.length_a   1.000
_cell.length_b   1.000
_cell.length_c   1.000
_cell.angle_alpha   90.00
_cell.angle_beta   90.00
_cell.angle_gamma   90.00
#
_symmetry.space_group_name_H-M   'P 1'
#
loop_
_entity.id
_entity.type
_entity.pdbx_description
1 polymer ?
#
loop_
_entity_poly.entity_id
_entity_poly.type
_entity_poly.pdbx_seq_one_letter_code
_entity_poly.pdbx_strand_id
1 'polypeptide(L)' 'VIVSTNLKFSDWITMFENTTMVTALIDRLTFRSHVLNMNSDHSYRADYSNQGNEN' A
#
# COMPACT_ATOMS: atom_id res chain seq x y z
N VAL A 1 5.26 0.28 14.43
CA VAL A 1 4.04 0.63 13.69
C VAL A 1 3.99 -0.21 12.44
N ILE A 2 2.82 -0.73 12.07
CA ILE A 2 2.62 -1.47 10.81
C ILE A 2 1.61 -0.68 10.00
N VAL A 3 1.92 -0.38 8.74
CA VAL A 3 1.06 0.35 7.81
C VAL A 3 0.90 -0.48 6.55
N SER A 4 -0.35 -0.71 6.14
CA SER A 4 -0.69 -1.30 4.84
C SER A 4 -1.34 -0.24 3.97
N THR A 5 -0.88 -0.10 2.73
CA THR A 5 -1.45 0.82 1.75
C THR A 5 -1.51 0.16 0.38
N ASN A 6 -2.49 0.53 -0.43
CA ASN A 6 -2.55 0.20 -1.86
C ASN A 6 -1.97 1.31 -2.74
N LEU A 7 -1.41 2.37 -2.14
CA LEU A 7 -0.78 3.49 -2.85
C LEU A 7 0.74 3.41 -2.75
N LYS A 8 1.41 3.69 -3.87
CA LYS A 8 2.86 3.93 -3.90
C LYS A 8 3.19 5.22 -3.17
N PHE A 9 4.40 5.32 -2.60
CA PHE A 9 4.83 6.49 -1.82
C PHE A 9 4.71 7.82 -2.56
N SER A 10 4.89 7.84 -3.89
CA SER A 10 4.72 9.07 -4.69
C SER A 10 3.31 9.64 -4.62
N ASP A 11 2.32 8.78 -4.40
CA ASP A 11 0.90 9.16 -4.42
C ASP A 11 0.42 9.59 -3.03
N TRP A 12 1.23 9.42 -1.99
CA TRP A 12 0.85 9.83 -0.63
C TRP A 12 0.75 11.35 -0.49
N ILE A 13 1.40 12.10 -1.39
CA ILE A 13 1.28 13.56 -1.46
C ILE A 13 -0.17 13.96 -1.76
N THR A 14 -0.96 13.12 -2.45
CA THR A 14 -2.36 13.43 -2.74
C THR A 14 -3.31 13.10 -1.59
N MET A 15 -2.85 12.37 -0.56
CA MET A 15 -3.68 12.07 0.62
C MET A 15 -3.81 13.25 1.58
N PHE A 16 -2.89 14.22 1.54
CA PHE A 16 -2.89 15.36 2.45
C PHE A 16 -2.57 16.67 1.71
N GLU A 17 -3.26 17.74 2.09
CA GLU A 17 -3.10 19.06 1.46
C GLU A 17 -1.70 19.67 1.66
N ASN A 18 -0.98 19.27 2.72
CA ASN A 18 0.32 19.83 3.08
C ASN A 18 1.48 18.87 2.78
N THR A 19 2.22 19.15 1.72
CA THR A 19 3.37 18.35 1.26
C THR A 19 4.49 18.24 2.31
N THR A 20 4.75 19.29 3.08
CA THR A 20 5.80 19.28 4.12
C THR A 20 5.48 18.26 5.21
N MET A 21 4.21 18.20 5.63
CA MET A 21 3.75 17.23 6.62
C MET A 21 3.87 15.79 6.11
N VAL A 22 3.46 15.54 4.85
CA VAL A 22 3.57 14.20 4.23
C VAL A 22 5.02 13.75 4.14
N THR A 23 5.91 14.65 3.72
CA THR A 23 7.33 14.33 3.57
C THR A 23 7.95 13.96 4.92
N ALA A 24 7.68 14.75 5.97
CA ALA A 24 8.16 14.45 7.32
C ALA A 24 7.57 13.15 7.89
N LEU A 25 6.32 12.83 7.54
CA LEU A 25 5.69 11.57 7.93
C LEU A 25 6.35 10.36 7.24
N ILE A 26 6.54 10.43 5.93
CA ILE A 26 7.20 9.36 5.15
C ILE A 26 8.62 9.14 5.65
N ASP A 27 9.38 10.20 5.90
CA ASP A 27 10.75 10.12 6.43
C ASP A 27 10.79 9.31 7.74
N ARG A 28 9.93 9.67 8.70
CA ARG A 28 9.85 8.97 9.99
C ARG A 28 9.33 7.54 9.88
N LEU A 29 8.39 7.27 8.97
CA LEU A 29 7.84 5.93 8.75
C LEU A 29 8.82 4.99 8.02
N THR A 30 9.65 5.53 7.15
CA THR A 30 10.64 4.76 6.38
C THR A 30 11.96 4.58 7.14
N PHE A 31 12.26 5.44 8.11
CA PHE A 31 13.43 5.31 8.96
C PHE A 31 13.48 3.96 9.69
N ARG A 32 14.50 3.14 9.37
CA ARG A 32 14.70 1.79 9.91
C ARG A 32 13.49 0.86 9.74
N SER A 33 12.73 1.02 8.67
CA SER A 33 11.58 0.16 8.38
C SER A 33 11.92 -0.96 7.39
N HIS A 34 11.05 -1.96 7.34
CA HIS A 34 11.05 -2.99 6.31
C HIS A 34 9.89 -2.70 5.36
N VAL A 35 10.20 -2.45 4.09
CA VAL A 35 9.19 -2.19 3.05
C VAL A 35 8.94 -3.48 2.28
N LEU A 36 7.69 -3.95 2.33
CA LEU A 36 7.24 -5.13 1.59
C LEU A 36 6.34 -4.68 0.44
N ASN A 37 6.78 -4.92 -0.79
CA ASN A 37 5.95 -4.71 -1.97
C ASN A 37 5.10 -5.98 -2.20
N MET A 38 3.78 -5.83 -2.06
CA MET A 38 2.81 -6.93 -2.15
C MET A 38 2.03 -6.92 -3.48
N ASN A 39 2.53 -6.20 -4.50
CA ASN A 39 1.90 -6.21 -5.83
C ASN A 39 1.91 -7.63 -6.40
N SER A 40 0.73 -8.16 -6.68
CA SER A 40 0.51 -9.47 -7.30
C SER A 40 -0.46 -9.30 -8.47
N ASP A 41 -0.19 -10.00 -9.58
CA ASP A 41 -1.11 -10.04 -10.74
C ASP A 41 -2.42 -10.78 -10.39
N HIS A 42 -2.37 -11.65 -9.38
CA HIS A 42 -3.51 -12.40 -8.87
C HIS A 42 -3.91 -11.91 -7.48
N SER A 43 -5.13 -11.37 -7.37
CA SER A 43 -5.70 -11.00 -6.08
C SER A 43 -6.35 -12.22 -5.44
N TYR A 44 -6.09 -12.46 -4.15
CA TYR A 44 -6.67 -13.59 -3.41
C TYR A 44 -8.21 -13.65 -3.53
N ARG A 45 -8.88 -12.49 -3.56
CA ARG A 45 -10.34 -12.42 -3.71
C ARG A 45 -10.81 -12.91 -5.09
N ALA A 46 -10.08 -12.57 -6.15
CA ALA A 46 -10.41 -12.99 -7.51
C ALA A 46 -10.24 -14.50 -7.69
N ASP A 47 -9.15 -15.06 -7.17
CA ASP A 47 -8.89 -16.51 -7.23
C ASP A 47 -10.00 -17.28 -6.49
N TYR A 48 -10.42 -16.78 -5.31
CA TYR A 48 -11.49 -17.38 -4.53
C TYR A 48 -12.86 -17.28 -5.22
N SER A 49 -13.16 -16.16 -5.90
CA SER A 49 -14.40 -16.03 -6.68
C SER A 49 -14.42 -16.95 -7.90
N ASN A 50 -13.27 -17.16 -8.55
CA ASN A 50 -13.17 -18.03 -9.72
C ASN A 50 -13.37 -19.51 -9.35
N GLN A 51 -12.84 -19.96 -8.20
CA GLN A 51 -13.07 -21.32 -7.69
C GLN A 51 -14.54 -21.63 -7.39
N GLY A 52 -15.34 -20.61 -7.03
CA GLY A 52 -16.78 -20.77 -6.82
C GLY A 52 -17.60 -20.93 -8.10
N ASN A 53 -17.08 -20.44 -9.23
CA ASN A 53 -17.75 -20.49 -10.55
C ASN A 53 -17.43 -21.77 -11.35
N GLU A 54 -16.47 -22.58 -10.90
CA GLU A 54 -16.09 -23.85 -11.53
C GLU A 54 -16.90 -25.06 -11.02
N ASN A 55 -17.93 -24.83 -10.19
CA ASN A 55 -18.91 -25.84 -9.76
C ASN A 55 -20.30 -25.55 -10.36
#